data_AF-A0A1E5JS11-F1
#
_entry.id   AF-A0A1E5JS11-F1
#
_cell.length_a   1.000
_cell.length_b   1.000
_cell.length_c   1.000
_cell.angle_alpha   90.00
_cell.angle_beta   90.00
_cell.angle_gamma   90.00
#
_symmetry.space_group_name_H-M   'P 1'
#
loop_
_entity.id
_entity.type
_entity.pdbx_description
1 polymer ?
#
loop_
_entity_poly.entity_id
_entity_poly.type
_entity_poly.pdbx_seq_one_letter_code
_entity_poly.pdbx_strand_id
1 'polypeptide(L)'
;MSREKLHQEIAEILQKKMQEKGIKCEWIADANGIVGRVDEEAYKAKEQILKGIFGRNVARNLSHNLEEPVFYKVDYQSPAKLIELLNTLGETDKAIEYQKAIDQENNEIAAKLNQLMKEEHVQWTASIDRVFCTHIQKIDDDAYRTIGRDAGEDAFRDNLKFYGVTVSPKISTALGIEGRADKHLGLVKVEASFSWGEALQELNTQVDKALVSGVTRHKTSITTNKVETVDTTSQFKDRLGGIKQEQVNYSEICDKIAKFCAQYPNVDGLKEMQKLGIRRAAHSTGEIASKALNKAIELAEWKKSDSDFTKGFHHKMRGRVPEVEEFYQQLAKLNPEDPSSVEQFKSFVDRELDIKHEQSGNYRYS
;
A
#
# COMPACT_ATOMS: atom_id res chain seq x y z
N MET A 1 -21.14 -17.17 -0.25
CA MET A 1 -20.28 -17.84 -1.26
C MET A 1 -19.04 -16.97 -1.39
N SER A 2 -17.82 -17.51 -1.33
CA SER A 2 -16.61 -16.68 -1.40
C SER A 2 -16.32 -16.23 -2.85
N ARG A 3 -15.67 -15.07 -2.99
CA ARG A 3 -15.28 -14.52 -4.30
C ARG A 3 -14.33 -15.45 -5.08
N GLU A 4 -13.43 -16.10 -4.36
CA GLU A 4 -12.53 -17.12 -4.91
C GLU A 4 -13.31 -18.28 -5.54
N LYS A 5 -14.37 -18.77 -4.89
CA LYS A 5 -15.20 -19.85 -5.45
C LYS A 5 -15.87 -19.42 -6.75
N LEU A 6 -16.40 -18.20 -6.81
CA LEU A 6 -16.96 -17.64 -8.05
C LEU A 6 -15.90 -17.57 -9.16
N HIS A 7 -14.68 -17.14 -8.83
CA HIS A 7 -13.59 -17.08 -9.79
C HIS A 7 -13.15 -18.46 -10.28
N GLN A 8 -13.12 -19.46 -9.40
CA GLN A 8 -12.81 -20.86 -9.77
C GLN A 8 -13.85 -21.42 -10.74
N GLU A 9 -15.15 -21.23 -10.45
CA GLU A 9 -16.23 -21.65 -11.36
C GLU A 9 -16.12 -20.96 -12.73
N ILE A 10 -15.79 -19.67 -12.75
CA ILE A 10 -15.59 -18.94 -14.01
C ILE A 10 -14.34 -19.43 -14.74
N ALA A 11 -13.24 -19.71 -14.05
CA ALA A 11 -12.02 -20.25 -14.67
C ALA A 11 -12.28 -21.60 -15.36
N GLU A 12 -13.10 -22.48 -14.78
CA GLU A 12 -13.53 -23.73 -15.41
C GLU A 12 -14.34 -23.49 -16.69
N ILE A 13 -15.25 -22.51 -16.68
CA ILE A 13 -16.02 -22.10 -17.87
C ILE A 13 -15.07 -21.58 -18.95
N LEU A 14 -14.14 -20.70 -18.58
CA LEU A 14 -13.15 -20.14 -19.52
C LEU A 14 -12.25 -21.24 -20.09
N GLN A 15 -11.84 -22.21 -19.28
CA GLN A 15 -11.07 -23.38 -19.71
C GLN A 15 -11.82 -24.17 -20.79
N LYS A 16 -13.10 -24.48 -20.54
CA LYS A 16 -13.96 -25.19 -21.50
C LYS A 16 -14.13 -24.39 -22.79
N LYS A 17 -14.38 -23.08 -22.72
CA LYS A 17 -14.52 -22.21 -23.89
C LYS A 17 -13.26 -22.13 -24.74
N MET A 18 -12.08 -22.11 -24.12
CA MET A 18 -10.83 -22.12 -24.86
C MET A 18 -10.63 -23.48 -25.56
N GLN A 19 -10.94 -24.59 -24.90
CA GLN A 19 -10.87 -25.93 -25.48
C GLN A 19 -11.82 -26.10 -26.67
N GLU A 20 -13.07 -25.61 -26.58
CA GLU A 20 -14.05 -25.61 -27.69
C GLU A 20 -13.52 -24.87 -28.93
N LYS A 21 -12.68 -23.85 -28.73
CA LYS A 21 -12.03 -23.08 -29.80
C LYS A 21 -10.69 -23.66 -30.24
N GLY A 22 -10.29 -24.82 -29.71
CA GLY A 22 -9.03 -25.48 -29.99
C GLY A 22 -7.81 -24.69 -29.51
N ILE A 23 -7.96 -23.93 -28.43
CA ILE A 23 -6.91 -23.13 -27.80
C ILE A 23 -6.47 -23.83 -26.52
N LYS A 24 -5.18 -24.15 -26.43
CA LYS A 24 -4.56 -24.60 -25.19
C LYS A 24 -4.24 -23.37 -24.32
N CYS A 25 -5.09 -23.14 -23.33
CA CYS A 25 -4.94 -22.10 -22.32
C CYS A 25 -5.04 -22.76 -20.95
N GLU A 26 -4.29 -22.27 -19.97
CA GLU A 26 -4.45 -22.61 -18.56
C GLU A 26 -5.11 -21.41 -17.86
N TRP A 27 -6.16 -21.65 -17.08
CA TRP A 27 -6.82 -20.64 -16.27
C TRP A 27 -6.61 -20.92 -14.80
N ILE A 28 -6.10 -19.92 -14.08
CA ILE A 28 -5.84 -19.95 -12.64
C ILE A 28 -6.72 -18.89 -11.99
N ALA A 29 -7.36 -19.22 -10.87
CA ALA A 29 -8.23 -18.32 -10.14
C ALA A 29 -7.87 -18.29 -8.66
N ASP A 30 -7.97 -17.10 -8.07
CA ASP A 30 -7.84 -16.86 -6.64
C ASP A 30 -8.89 -15.81 -6.21
N ALA A 31 -8.83 -15.32 -4.97
CA ALA A 31 -9.73 -14.26 -4.52
C ALA A 31 -9.53 -12.92 -5.27
N ASN A 32 -8.33 -12.67 -5.80
CA ASN A 32 -7.93 -11.43 -6.47
C ASN A 32 -8.36 -11.36 -7.93
N GLY A 33 -8.61 -12.50 -8.59
CA GLY A 33 -9.15 -12.53 -9.93
C GLY A 33 -8.86 -13.82 -10.68
N ILE A 34 -8.84 -13.70 -12.00
CA ILE A 34 -8.61 -14.82 -12.90
C ILE A 34 -7.46 -14.49 -13.86
N VAL A 35 -6.53 -15.42 -14.00
CA VAL A 35 -5.36 -15.32 -14.86
C VAL A 35 -5.41 -16.43 -15.91
N GLY A 36 -5.31 -16.05 -17.18
CA GLY A 36 -5.13 -16.97 -18.29
C GLY A 36 -3.67 -17.01 -18.77
N ARG A 37 -3.15 -18.20 -19.08
CA ARG A 37 -1.82 -18.41 -19.64
C ARG A 37 -1.91 -19.22 -20.93
N VAL A 38 -1.26 -18.72 -21.97
CA VAL A 38 -1.21 -19.36 -23.29
C VAL A 38 0.25 -19.48 -23.72
N ASP A 39 0.69 -20.70 -24.03
CA ASP A 39 2.05 -20.96 -24.54
C ASP A 39 2.34 -20.12 -25.80
N GLU A 40 3.58 -19.66 -26.01
CA GLU A 40 3.92 -18.79 -27.15
C GLU A 40 3.54 -19.39 -28.52
N GLU A 41 3.78 -20.69 -28.72
CA GLU A 41 3.42 -21.38 -29.96
C GLU A 41 1.90 -21.41 -30.18
N ALA A 42 1.13 -21.73 -29.12
CA ALA A 42 -0.32 -21.75 -29.16
C ALA A 42 -0.90 -20.34 -29.39
N TYR A 43 -0.28 -19.31 -28.79
CA TYR A 43 -0.67 -17.93 -28.99
C TYR A 43 -0.46 -17.49 -30.45
N LYS A 44 0.73 -17.72 -31.00
CA LYS A 44 1.04 -17.36 -32.40
C LYS A 44 0.14 -18.08 -33.40
N ALA A 45 -0.16 -19.36 -33.16
CA ALA A 45 -1.05 -20.15 -34.02
C ALA A 45 -2.50 -19.63 -34.03
N LYS A 46 -2.94 -18.94 -32.97
CA LYS A 46 -4.34 -18.50 -32.78
C LYS A 46 -4.45 -16.99 -32.50
N GLU A 47 -3.44 -16.21 -32.88
CA GLU A 47 -3.28 -14.81 -32.45
C GLU A 47 -4.51 -13.95 -32.77
N GLN A 48 -5.07 -14.06 -33.97
CA GLN A 48 -6.24 -13.27 -34.37
C GLN A 48 -7.48 -13.62 -33.52
N ILE A 49 -7.70 -14.90 -33.23
CA ILE A 49 -8.81 -15.35 -32.38
C ILE A 49 -8.62 -14.84 -30.96
N LEU A 50 -7.40 -14.98 -30.42
CA LEU A 50 -7.08 -14.55 -29.06
C LEU A 50 -7.16 -13.03 -28.90
N LYS A 51 -6.72 -12.25 -29.89
CA LYS A 51 -6.93 -10.80 -29.92
C LYS A 51 -8.41 -10.42 -30.04
N GLY A 52 -9.21 -11.23 -30.73
CA GLY A 52 -10.66 -11.04 -30.79
C GLY A 52 -11.36 -11.27 -29.44
N ILE A 53 -10.86 -12.21 -28.63
CA ILE A 53 -11.45 -12.57 -27.33
C ILE A 53 -10.91 -11.67 -26.21
N PHE A 54 -9.59 -11.52 -26.13
CA PHE A 54 -8.92 -10.84 -25.01
C PHE A 54 -8.59 -9.37 -25.31
N GLY A 55 -8.76 -8.92 -26.55
CA GLY A 55 -8.42 -7.57 -26.98
C GLY A 55 -6.93 -7.29 -26.87
N ARG A 56 -6.59 -6.08 -26.38
CA ARG A 56 -5.21 -5.64 -26.14
C ARG A 56 -4.65 -6.07 -24.78
N ASN A 57 -5.40 -6.85 -23.99
CA ASN A 57 -5.03 -7.19 -22.61
C ASN A 57 -4.03 -8.36 -22.52
N VAL A 58 -3.47 -8.83 -23.63
CA VAL A 58 -2.51 -9.92 -23.64
C VAL A 58 -1.09 -9.38 -23.48
N ALA A 59 -0.47 -9.68 -22.35
CA ALA A 59 0.93 -9.35 -22.08
C ALA A 59 1.81 -10.57 -22.36
N ARG A 60 2.91 -10.37 -23.11
CA ARG A 60 3.94 -11.40 -23.23
C ARG A 60 4.75 -11.43 -21.94
N ASN A 61 4.86 -12.59 -21.30
CA ASN A 61 5.78 -12.77 -20.19
C ASN A 61 7.20 -12.86 -20.76
N LEU A 62 8.10 -11.99 -20.29
CA LEU A 62 9.52 -12.06 -20.58
C LEU A 62 10.20 -12.57 -19.31
N SER A 63 10.42 -13.89 -19.23
CA SER A 63 11.22 -14.46 -18.15
C SER A 63 12.70 -14.17 -18.40
N HIS A 64 13.43 -13.89 -17.32
CA HIS A 64 14.89 -13.78 -17.35
C HIS A 64 15.58 -15.14 -17.34
N ASN A 65 14.83 -16.22 -17.07
CA ASN A 65 15.32 -17.57 -17.17
C ASN A 65 15.03 -18.12 -18.57
N LEU A 66 16.08 -18.37 -19.36
CA LEU A 66 15.97 -18.93 -20.71
C LEU A 66 15.39 -20.36 -20.73
N GLU A 67 15.34 -21.03 -19.57
CA GLU A 67 14.73 -22.35 -19.42
C GLU A 67 13.21 -22.28 -19.15
N GLU A 68 12.68 -21.12 -18.78
CA GLU A 68 11.23 -20.97 -18.58
C GLU A 68 10.53 -20.75 -19.92
N PRO A 69 9.47 -21.51 -20.21
CA PRO A 69 8.73 -21.36 -21.44
C PRO A 69 8.09 -19.97 -21.50
N VAL A 70 8.23 -19.30 -22.64
CA VAL A 70 7.57 -18.01 -22.87
C VAL A 70 6.06 -18.25 -23.02
N PHE A 71 5.28 -17.51 -22.24
CA PHE A 71 3.83 -17.54 -22.30
C PHE A 71 3.24 -16.14 -22.40
N TYR A 72 2.03 -16.08 -22.92
CA TYR A 72 1.19 -14.91 -22.95
C TYR A 72 0.20 -14.97 -21.79
N LYS A 73 0.15 -13.90 -21.00
CA LYS A 73 -0.72 -13.78 -19.82
C LYS A 73 -1.87 -12.81 -20.13
N VAL A 74 -3.07 -13.16 -19.69
CA VAL A 74 -4.21 -12.26 -19.54
C VAL A 74 -4.62 -12.21 -18.08
N ASP A 75 -4.95 -11.02 -17.57
CA ASP A 75 -5.25 -10.80 -16.16
C ASP A 75 -6.59 -10.08 -16.00
N TYR A 76 -7.51 -10.73 -15.30
CA TYR A 76 -8.87 -10.28 -15.03
C TYR A 76 -9.06 -10.09 -13.53
N GLN A 77 -8.32 -9.12 -13.00
CA GLN A 77 -8.47 -8.59 -11.65
C GLN A 77 -9.75 -7.76 -11.48
N SER A 78 -10.10 -6.92 -12.46
CA SER A 78 -11.34 -6.11 -12.41
C SER A 78 -12.58 -6.97 -12.73
N PRO A 79 -13.60 -6.99 -11.84
CA PRO A 79 -14.88 -7.64 -12.11
C PRO A 79 -15.54 -7.16 -13.40
N ALA A 80 -15.49 -5.86 -13.71
CA ALA A 80 -16.07 -5.32 -14.95
C ALA A 80 -15.43 -5.94 -16.20
N LYS A 81 -14.10 -6.07 -16.23
CA LYS A 81 -13.40 -6.72 -17.35
C LYS A 81 -13.72 -8.20 -17.48
N LEU A 82 -13.94 -8.89 -16.36
CA LEU A 82 -14.32 -10.31 -16.38
C LEU A 82 -15.74 -10.49 -16.93
N ILE A 83 -16.65 -9.60 -16.60
CA ILE A 83 -18.02 -9.57 -17.15
C ILE A 83 -18.00 -9.31 -18.65
N GLU A 84 -17.19 -8.37 -19.12
CA GLU A 84 -16.97 -8.14 -20.55
C GLU A 84 -16.46 -9.39 -21.27
N LEU A 85 -15.50 -10.11 -20.67
CA LEU A 85 -14.98 -11.37 -21.22
C LEU A 85 -16.09 -12.44 -21.31
N LEU A 86 -16.85 -12.63 -20.25
CA LEU A 86 -17.95 -13.61 -20.22
C LEU A 86 -18.98 -13.31 -21.31
N ASN A 87 -19.40 -12.05 -21.43
CA ASN A 87 -20.31 -11.62 -22.49
C ASN A 87 -19.72 -11.84 -23.89
N THR A 88 -18.43 -11.56 -24.09
CA THR A 88 -17.73 -11.80 -25.36
C THR A 88 -17.71 -13.29 -25.73
N LEU A 89 -17.70 -14.18 -24.73
CA LEU A 89 -17.73 -15.64 -24.91
C LEU A 89 -19.15 -16.22 -24.98
N GLY A 90 -20.19 -15.38 -24.91
CA GLY A 90 -21.59 -15.80 -24.93
C GLY A 90 -22.10 -16.36 -23.60
N GLU A 91 -21.37 -16.15 -22.50
CA GLU A 91 -21.73 -16.60 -21.14
C GLU A 91 -22.48 -15.50 -20.38
N THR A 92 -23.51 -14.93 -21.01
CA THR A 92 -24.27 -13.78 -20.49
C THR A 92 -24.95 -14.08 -19.15
N ASP A 93 -25.52 -15.28 -19.00
CA ASP A 93 -26.22 -15.66 -17.76
C ASP A 93 -25.25 -15.72 -16.58
N LYS A 94 -24.05 -16.29 -16.79
CA LYS A 94 -23.01 -16.32 -15.75
C LYS A 94 -22.45 -14.93 -15.47
N ALA A 95 -22.35 -14.06 -16.50
CA ALA A 95 -21.96 -12.67 -16.33
C ALA A 95 -22.94 -11.90 -15.43
N ILE A 96 -24.26 -12.11 -15.62
CA ILE A 96 -25.32 -11.52 -14.79
C ILE A 96 -25.27 -12.07 -13.35
N GLU A 97 -25.10 -13.38 -13.20
CA GLU A 97 -24.96 -14.01 -11.88
C GLU A 97 -23.76 -13.43 -11.11
N TYR A 98 -22.61 -13.32 -11.77
CA TYR A 98 -21.39 -12.78 -11.18
C TYR A 98 -21.56 -11.29 -10.83
N GLN A 99 -22.08 -10.47 -11.74
CA GLN A 99 -22.38 -9.05 -11.47
C GLN A 99 -23.25 -8.90 -10.22
N LYS A 100 -24.35 -9.66 -10.12
CA LYS A 100 -25.27 -9.61 -8.99
C LYS A 100 -24.58 -10.00 -7.68
N ALA A 101 -23.74 -11.03 -7.71
CA ALA A 101 -23.00 -11.47 -6.53
C ALA A 101 -22.00 -10.39 -6.04
N ILE A 102 -21.26 -9.77 -6.97
CA ILE A 102 -20.31 -8.71 -6.63
C ILE A 102 -21.03 -7.43 -6.16
N ASP A 103 -22.11 -7.04 -6.81
CA ASP A 103 -22.91 -5.89 -6.38
C ASP A 103 -23.47 -6.10 -4.98
N GLN A 104 -23.96 -7.30 -4.68
CA GLN A 104 -24.45 -7.62 -3.35
C GLN A 104 -23.33 -7.52 -2.30
N GLU A 105 -22.19 -8.17 -2.53
CA GLU A 105 -21.03 -8.13 -1.63
C GLU A 105 -20.57 -6.68 -1.37
N ASN A 106 -20.34 -5.91 -2.44
CA ASN A 106 -19.81 -4.55 -2.30
C ASN A 106 -20.83 -3.60 -1.62
N ASN A 107 -22.12 -3.73 -1.92
CA ASN A 107 -23.16 -2.93 -1.27
C ASN A 107 -23.32 -3.27 0.21
N GLU A 108 -23.23 -4.55 0.57
CA GLU A 108 -23.25 -4.98 1.97
C GLU A 108 -22.06 -4.39 2.74
N ILE A 109 -20.84 -4.46 2.18
CA ILE A 109 -19.64 -3.86 2.79
C ILE A 109 -19.81 -2.34 2.95
N ALA A 110 -20.28 -1.64 1.91
CA ALA A 110 -20.50 -0.19 1.98
C ALA A 110 -21.54 0.18 3.06
N ALA A 111 -22.64 -0.58 3.17
CA ALA A 111 -23.65 -0.38 4.20
C ALA A 111 -23.09 -0.56 5.62
N LYS A 112 -22.26 -1.60 5.83
CA LYS A 112 -21.60 -1.85 7.11
C LYS A 112 -20.60 -0.75 7.47
N LEU A 113 -19.80 -0.28 6.51
CA LEU A 113 -18.90 0.86 6.72
C LEU A 113 -19.65 2.15 7.04
N ASN A 114 -20.79 2.41 6.37
CA ASN A 114 -21.67 3.55 6.68
C ASN A 114 -22.26 3.47 8.09
N GLN A 115 -22.58 2.27 8.57
CA GLN A 115 -23.02 2.08 9.95
C GLN A 115 -21.89 2.37 10.94
N LEU A 116 -20.68 1.88 10.65
CA LEU A 116 -19.51 1.99 11.51
C LEU A 116 -19.03 3.45 11.63
N MET A 117 -18.97 4.18 10.51
CA MET A 117 -18.44 5.54 10.43
C MET A 117 -19.52 6.64 10.41
N LYS A 118 -20.69 6.32 10.97
CA LYS A 118 -21.85 7.24 10.97
C LYS A 118 -21.56 8.53 11.73
N GLU A 119 -20.76 8.45 12.80
CA GLU A 119 -20.43 9.58 13.68
C GLU A 119 -19.45 10.57 13.02
N GLU A 120 -18.58 10.07 12.14
CA GLU A 120 -17.65 10.83 11.30
C GLU A 120 -18.31 11.42 10.06
N HIS A 121 -19.58 11.11 9.80
CA HIS A 121 -20.30 11.53 8.59
C HIS A 121 -19.57 11.12 7.29
N VAL A 122 -18.91 9.96 7.31
CA VAL A 122 -18.30 9.37 6.10
C VAL A 122 -19.36 8.55 5.38
N GLN A 123 -19.55 8.84 4.08
CA GLN A 123 -20.49 8.11 3.23
C GLN A 123 -19.75 7.28 2.19
N TRP A 124 -19.79 5.96 2.39
CA TRP A 124 -19.31 4.94 1.47
C TRP A 124 -20.39 4.56 0.46
N THR A 125 -19.96 4.37 -0.77
CA THR A 125 -20.75 3.92 -1.92
C THR A 125 -20.04 2.73 -2.56
N ALA A 126 -20.77 1.90 -3.30
CA ALA A 126 -20.22 0.76 -4.02
C ALA A 126 -20.41 0.91 -5.53
N SER A 127 -19.49 0.34 -6.29
CA SER A 127 -19.63 0.00 -7.69
C SER A 127 -19.13 -1.42 -7.93
N ILE A 128 -19.28 -1.93 -9.16
CA ILE A 128 -18.83 -3.28 -9.53
C ILE A 128 -17.35 -3.56 -9.19
N ASP A 129 -16.47 -2.57 -9.35
CA ASP A 129 -15.04 -2.75 -9.14
C ASP A 129 -14.56 -2.37 -7.72
N ARG A 130 -15.34 -1.61 -6.94
CA ARG A 130 -14.82 -1.03 -5.68
C ARG A 130 -15.88 -0.57 -4.70
N VAL A 131 -15.48 -0.49 -3.44
CA VAL A 131 -16.18 0.25 -2.38
C VAL A 131 -15.39 1.53 -2.10
N PHE A 132 -16.02 2.69 -2.16
CA PHE A 132 -15.31 3.98 -2.15
C PHE A 132 -16.10 5.08 -1.43
N CYS A 133 -15.40 6.12 -0.98
CA CYS A 133 -16.01 7.32 -0.43
C CYS A 133 -15.27 8.58 -0.89
N THR A 134 -15.96 9.71 -0.78
CA THR A 134 -15.35 11.04 -0.82
C THR A 134 -15.77 11.77 0.44
N HIS A 135 -14.80 12.23 1.23
CA HIS A 135 -15.04 12.83 2.53
C HIS A 135 -14.18 14.08 2.70
N ILE A 136 -14.68 15.06 3.47
CA ILE A 136 -13.90 16.23 3.87
C ILE A 136 -13.37 15.98 5.28
N GLN A 137 -12.11 15.56 5.37
CA GLN A 137 -11.44 15.30 6.62
C GLN A 137 -11.00 16.62 7.25
N LYS A 138 -11.46 16.86 8.48
CA LYS A 138 -10.90 17.92 9.32
C LYS A 138 -9.63 17.43 10.00
N ILE A 139 -8.57 18.23 9.92
CA ILE A 139 -7.28 17.99 10.56
C ILE A 139 -6.85 19.24 11.34
N ASP A 140 -5.98 19.02 12.31
CA ASP A 140 -5.40 20.10 13.11
C ASP A 140 -4.56 21.06 12.24
N ASP A 141 -4.62 22.36 12.56
CA ASP A 141 -3.94 23.40 11.79
C ASP A 141 -2.41 23.26 11.83
N ASP A 142 -1.85 22.81 12.96
CA ASP A 142 -0.41 22.59 13.09
C ASP A 142 0.01 21.33 12.33
N ALA A 143 -0.82 20.28 12.34
CA ALA A 143 -0.62 19.10 11.49
C ALA A 143 -0.66 19.46 10.00
N TYR A 144 -1.64 20.26 9.57
CA TYR A 144 -1.74 20.75 8.19
C TYR A 144 -0.52 21.59 7.80
N ARG A 145 -0.03 22.48 8.67
CA ARG A 145 1.17 23.30 8.40
C ARG A 145 2.44 22.47 8.33
N THR A 146 2.51 21.37 9.06
CA THR A 146 3.73 20.55 9.18
C THR A 146 3.88 19.52 8.06
N ILE A 147 2.80 18.82 7.69
CA ILE A 147 2.79 17.73 6.71
C ILE A 147 1.76 17.89 5.60
N GLY A 148 1.04 19.02 5.55
CA GLY A 148 0.17 19.37 4.43
C GLY A 148 -1.06 18.47 4.32
N ARG A 149 -1.41 18.11 3.08
CA ARG A 149 -2.60 17.30 2.77
C ARG A 149 -2.46 15.85 3.23
N ASP A 150 -1.23 15.38 3.43
CA ASP A 150 -0.95 14.01 3.88
C ASP A 150 -1.44 13.77 5.32
N ALA A 151 -1.56 14.82 6.14
CA ALA A 151 -2.24 14.72 7.44
C ALA A 151 -3.72 14.29 7.30
N GLY A 152 -4.38 14.64 6.19
CA GLY A 152 -5.75 14.22 5.91
C GLY A 152 -5.85 12.72 5.62
N GLU A 153 -4.86 12.17 4.92
CA GLU A 153 -4.78 10.72 4.71
C GLU A 153 -4.53 9.98 6.03
N ASP A 154 -3.53 10.43 6.80
CA ASP A 154 -3.18 9.81 8.08
C ASP A 154 -4.39 9.83 9.04
N ALA A 155 -5.03 10.99 9.20
CA ALA A 155 -6.23 11.13 10.06
C ALA A 155 -7.37 10.21 9.62
N PHE A 156 -7.56 10.04 8.31
CA PHE A 156 -8.58 9.13 7.78
C PHE A 156 -8.23 7.66 8.04
N ARG A 157 -6.96 7.26 7.87
CA ARG A 157 -6.50 5.90 8.21
C ARG A 157 -6.63 5.61 9.70
N ASP A 158 -6.32 6.58 10.55
CA ASP A 158 -6.45 6.45 12.00
C ASP A 158 -7.91 6.30 12.43
N ASN A 159 -8.84 6.97 11.73
CA ASN A 159 -10.28 6.74 11.95
C ASN A 159 -10.69 5.30 11.62
N LEU A 160 -10.21 4.73 10.50
CA LEU A 160 -10.48 3.32 10.16
C LEU A 160 -9.89 2.36 11.20
N LYS A 161 -8.64 2.58 11.60
CA LYS A 161 -7.97 1.77 12.63
C LYS A 161 -8.65 1.85 13.99
N PHE A 162 -9.20 3.01 14.36
CA PHE A 162 -9.98 3.16 15.59
C PHE A 162 -11.15 2.17 15.64
N TYR A 163 -11.79 1.93 14.49
CA TYR A 163 -12.85 0.94 14.35
C TYR A 163 -12.34 -0.49 14.07
N GLY A 164 -11.04 -0.76 14.25
CA GLY A 164 -10.45 -2.08 14.01
C GLY A 164 -10.30 -2.45 12.53
N VAL A 165 -10.49 -1.50 11.62
CA VAL A 165 -10.23 -1.69 10.18
C VAL A 165 -8.77 -1.36 9.89
N THR A 166 -7.95 -2.39 9.70
CA THR A 166 -6.51 -2.30 9.41
C THR A 166 -6.19 -2.44 7.93
N VAL A 167 -7.13 -3.00 7.14
CA VAL A 167 -7.00 -3.00 5.67
C VAL A 167 -6.88 -1.55 5.20
N SER A 168 -5.82 -1.29 4.46
CA SER A 168 -5.50 0.06 4.00
C SER A 168 -6.18 0.36 2.67
N PRO A 169 -7.12 1.32 2.61
CA PRO A 169 -7.66 1.74 1.33
C PRO A 169 -6.59 2.49 0.53
N LYS A 170 -6.79 2.51 -0.79
CA LYS A 170 -6.11 3.48 -1.65
C LYS A 170 -6.72 4.84 -1.38
N ILE A 171 -5.89 5.79 -0.96
CA ILE A 171 -6.30 7.15 -0.63
C ILE A 171 -5.63 8.13 -1.60
N SER A 172 -6.39 9.11 -2.06
CA SER A 172 -5.87 10.32 -2.69
C SER A 172 -6.41 11.55 -1.99
N THR A 173 -5.55 12.55 -1.79
CA THR A 173 -5.92 13.79 -1.10
C THR A 173 -5.88 15.00 -2.03
N ALA A 174 -6.86 15.88 -1.87
CA ALA A 174 -6.93 17.16 -2.54
C ALA A 174 -7.35 18.26 -1.54
N LEU A 175 -7.27 19.53 -1.94
CA LEU A 175 -7.85 20.59 -1.10
C LEU A 175 -9.36 20.37 -0.98
N GLY A 176 -9.88 20.47 0.24
CA GLY A 176 -11.28 20.23 0.57
C GLY A 176 -12.26 21.11 -0.20
N ILE A 177 -11.84 22.33 -0.54
CA ILE A 177 -12.69 23.38 -1.12
C ILE A 177 -11.83 24.23 -2.07
N GLU A 178 -12.25 24.38 -3.33
CA GLU A 178 -11.75 25.44 -4.21
C GLU A 178 -12.27 26.79 -3.68
N GLY A 179 -11.58 27.36 -2.70
CA GLY A 179 -12.01 28.59 -2.05
C GLY A 179 -10.81 29.37 -1.51
N ARG A 180 -10.51 30.48 -2.17
CA ARG A 180 -9.47 31.45 -1.81
C ARG A 180 -9.57 31.89 -0.34
N ALA A 181 -8.40 32.26 0.21
CA ALA A 181 -8.17 32.93 1.49
C ALA A 181 -8.25 32.03 2.73
N ASP A 182 -7.08 31.67 3.27
CA ASP A 182 -6.59 31.73 4.67
C ASP A 182 -7.52 31.33 5.85
N LYS A 183 -8.76 30.91 5.61
CA LYS A 183 -9.81 30.63 6.60
C LYS A 183 -10.28 29.18 6.60
N HIS A 184 -9.69 28.32 5.77
CA HIS A 184 -9.99 26.89 5.67
C HIS A 184 -8.74 26.01 5.75
N LEU A 185 -7.73 26.45 6.52
CA LEU A 185 -6.65 25.56 6.95
C LEU A 185 -7.29 24.36 7.69
N GLY A 186 -6.73 23.17 7.47
CA GLY A 186 -7.18 21.97 8.14
C GLY A 186 -8.38 21.22 7.52
N LEU A 187 -8.84 21.56 6.31
CA LEU A 187 -9.86 20.76 5.59
C LEU A 187 -9.27 20.09 4.34
N VAL A 188 -9.22 18.76 4.34
CA VAL A 188 -8.64 17.95 3.26
C VAL A 188 -9.72 17.09 2.62
N LYS A 189 -9.86 17.16 1.29
CA LYS A 189 -10.68 16.19 0.55
C LYS A 189 -9.94 14.87 0.51
N VAL A 190 -10.56 13.82 1.03
CA VAL A 190 -10.07 12.45 1.02
C VAL A 190 -10.96 11.63 0.10
N GLU A 191 -10.35 11.02 -0.90
CA GLU A 191 -10.99 10.01 -1.74
C GLU A 191 -10.37 8.66 -1.39
N ALA A 192 -11.15 7.76 -0.81
CA ALA A 192 -10.67 6.46 -0.36
C ALA A 192 -11.42 5.34 -1.11
N SER A 193 -10.71 4.26 -1.44
CA SER A 193 -11.32 3.09 -2.07
C SER A 193 -10.65 1.78 -1.68
N PHE A 194 -11.48 0.75 -1.54
CA PHE A 194 -11.10 -0.64 -1.46
C PHE A 194 -11.46 -1.32 -2.78
N SER A 195 -10.46 -1.95 -3.40
CA SER A 195 -10.62 -2.68 -4.65
C SER A 195 -10.83 -4.17 -4.40
N TRP A 196 -11.24 -4.89 -5.44
CA TRP A 196 -11.43 -6.35 -5.46
C TRP A 196 -10.27 -7.14 -4.81
N GLY A 197 -10.59 -8.34 -4.32
CA GLY A 197 -9.59 -9.31 -3.87
C GLY A 197 -9.68 -9.70 -2.41
N GLU A 198 -8.56 -10.24 -1.91
CA GLU A 198 -8.38 -10.64 -0.51
C GLU A 198 -8.59 -9.46 0.45
N ALA A 199 -8.19 -8.26 0.04
CA ALA A 199 -8.36 -7.05 0.84
C ALA A 199 -9.84 -6.74 1.13
N LEU A 200 -10.77 -6.97 0.20
CA LEU A 200 -12.20 -6.76 0.43
C LEU A 200 -12.81 -7.84 1.33
N GLN A 201 -12.34 -9.09 1.22
CA GLN A 201 -12.78 -10.17 2.11
C GLN A 201 -12.32 -9.93 3.56
N GLU A 202 -11.06 -9.52 3.73
CA GLU A 202 -10.50 -9.15 5.02
C GLU A 202 -11.22 -7.92 5.58
N LEU A 203 -11.50 -6.91 4.76
CA LEU A 203 -12.28 -5.74 5.16
C LEU A 203 -13.66 -6.13 5.66
N ASN A 204 -14.39 -6.97 4.93
CA ASN A 204 -15.72 -7.42 5.33
C ASN A 204 -15.68 -8.12 6.70
N THR A 205 -14.68 -8.99 6.90
CA THR A 205 -14.44 -9.70 8.16
C THR A 205 -14.14 -8.74 9.32
N GLN A 206 -13.28 -7.73 9.09
CA GLN A 206 -12.92 -6.74 10.11
C GLN A 206 -14.09 -5.84 10.48
N VAL A 207 -14.86 -5.38 9.48
CA VAL A 207 -16.03 -4.55 9.70
C VAL A 207 -17.12 -5.32 10.44
N ASP A 208 -17.33 -6.61 10.15
CA ASP A 208 -18.27 -7.45 10.90
C ASP A 208 -17.85 -7.59 12.37
N LYS A 209 -16.56 -7.85 12.63
CA LYS A 209 -16.02 -7.89 14.00
C LYS A 209 -16.21 -6.56 14.72
N ALA A 210 -15.95 -5.44 14.04
CA ALA A 210 -16.10 -4.10 14.59
C ALA A 210 -17.55 -3.81 14.99
N LEU A 211 -18.51 -4.11 14.11
CA LEU A 211 -19.93 -3.93 14.38
C LEU A 211 -20.43 -4.81 15.53
N VAL A 212 -19.98 -6.07 15.63
CA VAL A 212 -20.33 -6.96 16.75
C VAL A 212 -19.75 -6.46 18.07
N SER A 213 -18.53 -5.90 18.05
CA SER A 213 -17.87 -5.37 19.25
C SER A 213 -18.51 -4.09 19.80
N GLY A 214 -19.38 -3.43 19.02
CA GLY A 214 -20.08 -2.22 19.45
C GLY A 214 -19.16 -1.00 19.66
N VAL A 215 -17.98 -0.99 19.04
CA VAL A 215 -17.04 0.14 19.13
C VAL A 215 -17.74 1.39 18.60
N THR A 216 -17.90 2.39 19.46
CA THR A 216 -18.49 3.69 19.15
C THR A 216 -17.56 4.79 19.63
N ARG A 217 -17.49 5.89 18.88
CA ARG A 217 -16.62 7.01 19.20
C ARG A 217 -17.46 8.05 19.92
N HIS A 218 -17.54 7.95 21.23
CA HIS A 218 -18.15 9.03 22.01
C HIS A 218 -17.41 10.35 21.74
N LYS A 219 -18.14 11.36 21.27
CA LYS A 219 -17.67 12.72 21.05
C LYS A 219 -17.05 13.27 22.34
N THR A 220 -15.72 13.23 22.45
CA THR A 220 -15.04 14.16 23.34
C THR A 220 -15.12 15.53 22.70
N SER A 221 -16.14 16.28 23.09
CA SER A 221 -16.34 17.67 22.67
C SER A 221 -15.07 18.47 22.87
N ILE A 222 -14.66 19.16 21.81
CA ILE A 222 -13.75 20.29 21.86
C ILE A 222 -14.36 21.32 22.83
N THR A 223 -13.74 21.54 23.98
CA THR A 223 -13.92 22.77 24.74
C THR A 223 -12.57 23.21 25.27
N THR A 224 -12.19 24.39 24.82
CA THR A 224 -11.01 25.14 25.23
C THR A 224 -11.00 25.37 26.74
N ASN A 225 -9.80 25.16 27.31
CA ASN A 225 -9.25 25.67 28.56
C ASN A 225 -9.16 24.73 29.77
N LYS A 226 -7.90 24.67 30.23
CA LYS A 226 -7.34 24.18 31.50
C LYS A 226 -7.26 22.67 31.71
N VAL A 227 -6.00 22.23 31.69
CA VAL A 227 -5.40 21.13 32.44
C VAL A 227 -6.28 20.65 33.59
N GLU A 228 -6.84 19.46 33.42
CA GLU A 228 -6.98 18.46 34.47
C GLU A 228 -6.85 17.09 33.79
N THR A 229 -5.70 16.46 34.04
CA THR A 229 -5.41 15.08 33.67
C THR A 229 -6.35 14.15 34.42
N VAL A 230 -7.36 13.61 33.73
CA VAL A 230 -8.06 12.40 34.19
C VAL A 230 -7.64 11.25 33.28
N ASP A 231 -6.81 10.42 33.90
CA ASP A 231 -6.10 9.28 33.36
C ASP A 231 -7.04 8.09 33.14
N THR A 232 -7.57 7.95 31.92
CA THR A 232 -8.28 6.73 31.49
C THR A 232 -7.38 5.82 30.63
N THR A 233 -6.12 6.19 30.41
CA THR A 233 -5.14 5.37 29.68
C THR A 233 -4.38 4.41 30.61
N SER A 234 -4.38 4.68 31.93
CA SER A 234 -3.77 3.82 32.94
C SER A 234 -4.47 2.46 33.11
N GLN A 235 -5.81 2.40 33.08
CA GLN A 235 -6.52 1.14 33.37
C GLN A 235 -6.40 0.04 32.31
N PHE A 236 -5.97 0.37 31.09
CA PHE A 236 -5.72 -0.62 30.03
C PHE A 236 -4.25 -1.06 29.96
N LYS A 237 -3.30 -0.21 30.39
CA LYS A 237 -1.86 -0.55 30.43
C LYS A 237 -1.50 -1.49 31.59
N ASP A 238 -2.17 -1.38 32.73
CA ASP A 238 -1.88 -2.22 33.90
C ASP A 238 -2.26 -3.71 33.72
N ARG A 239 -3.02 -4.07 32.69
CA ARG A 239 -3.38 -5.48 32.39
C ARG A 239 -2.46 -6.15 31.35
N LEU A 240 -1.49 -5.43 30.79
CA LEU A 240 -0.53 -5.93 29.79
C LEU A 240 0.95 -5.79 30.22
N GLY A 241 1.19 -5.43 31.48
CA GLY A 241 2.53 -5.30 32.05
C GLY A 241 3.19 -6.64 32.35
N GLY A 242 3.95 -7.17 31.39
CA GLY A 242 4.77 -8.35 31.63
C GLY A 242 5.67 -8.76 30.47
N ILE A 243 6.57 -7.86 30.02
CA ILE A 243 7.94 -8.14 29.52
C ILE A 243 8.57 -6.75 29.30
N LYS A 244 9.64 -6.43 30.04
CA LYS A 244 10.47 -5.25 29.76
C LYS A 244 11.32 -5.56 28.52
N GLN A 245 10.87 -5.15 27.34
CA GLN A 245 11.73 -5.00 26.17
C GLN A 245 12.55 -3.71 26.33
N GLU A 246 13.87 -3.81 26.15
CA GLU A 246 14.72 -2.63 25.97
C GLU A 246 14.15 -1.78 24.83
N GLN A 247 13.78 -0.53 25.13
CA GLN A 247 13.23 0.37 24.12
C GLN A 247 14.30 0.66 23.06
N VAL A 248 14.08 0.18 21.84
CA VAL A 248 14.90 0.50 20.67
C VAL A 248 14.89 2.03 20.47
N ASN A 249 16.08 2.64 20.45
CA ASN A 249 16.24 4.08 20.27
C ASN A 249 16.13 4.47 18.78
N TYR A 250 14.88 4.56 18.29
CA TYR A 250 14.56 4.89 16.89
C TYR A 250 15.08 6.26 16.43
N SER A 251 15.29 7.20 17.37
CA SER A 251 15.79 8.55 17.09
C SER A 251 17.22 8.51 16.55
N GLU A 252 18.06 7.66 17.14
CA GLU A 252 19.44 7.48 16.72
C GLU A 252 19.56 6.86 15.32
N ILE A 253 18.68 5.91 14.99
CA ILE A 253 18.63 5.29 13.67
C ILE A 253 18.21 6.32 12.62
N CYS A 254 17.18 7.12 12.92
CA CYS A 254 16.74 8.21 12.05
C CYS A 254 17.85 9.23 11.80
N ASP A 255 18.66 9.56 12.81
CA ASP A 255 19.81 10.47 12.67
C ASP A 255 20.86 9.91 11.69
N LYS A 256 21.20 8.62 11.81
CA LYS A 256 22.16 7.96 10.91
C LYS A 256 21.65 7.92 9.47
N ILE A 257 20.37 7.61 9.25
CA ILE A 257 19.72 7.66 7.92
C ILE A 257 19.75 9.09 7.37
N ALA A 258 19.43 10.09 8.20
CA ALA A 258 19.46 11.50 7.79
C ALA A 258 20.86 11.94 7.32
N LYS A 259 21.90 11.54 8.06
CA LYS A 259 23.31 11.81 7.73
C LYS A 259 23.72 11.14 6.43
N PHE A 260 23.37 9.87 6.23
CA PHE A 260 23.67 9.17 4.98
C PHE A 260 22.99 9.84 3.78
N CYS A 261 21.69 10.15 3.87
CA CYS A 261 20.97 10.85 2.80
C CYS A 261 21.59 12.21 2.44
N ALA A 262 22.14 12.93 3.43
CA ALA A 262 22.78 14.23 3.21
C ALA A 262 24.05 14.14 2.36
N GLN A 263 24.74 13.00 2.32
CA GLN A 263 25.93 12.78 1.50
C GLN A 263 25.62 12.58 0.01
N TYR A 264 24.36 12.30 -0.33
CA TYR A 264 23.91 12.01 -1.69
C TYR A 264 22.67 12.85 -2.07
N PRO A 265 22.79 14.19 -2.01
CA PRO A 265 21.64 15.09 -2.12
C PRO A 265 21.00 15.07 -3.50
N ASN A 266 21.60 14.44 -4.51
CA ASN A 266 21.09 14.38 -5.89
C ASN A 266 20.35 13.07 -6.21
N VAL A 267 20.36 12.08 -5.32
CA VAL A 267 19.64 10.81 -5.53
C VAL A 267 18.16 11.01 -5.18
N ASP A 268 17.29 10.80 -6.15
CA ASP A 268 15.84 11.02 -6.04
C ASP A 268 15.20 10.31 -4.83
N GLY A 269 15.45 9.01 -4.65
CA GLY A 269 14.90 8.28 -3.51
C GLY A 269 15.44 8.73 -2.14
N LEU A 270 16.67 9.27 -2.07
CA LEU A 270 17.23 9.80 -0.82
C LEU A 270 16.67 11.20 -0.52
N LYS A 271 16.39 12.01 -1.56
CA LYS A 271 15.61 13.24 -1.43
C LYS A 271 14.21 12.96 -0.90
N GLU A 272 13.56 11.91 -1.40
CA GLU A 272 12.24 11.48 -0.90
C GLU A 272 12.31 11.04 0.57
N MET A 273 13.30 10.24 0.96
CA MET A 273 13.55 9.89 2.38
C MET A 273 13.74 11.12 3.28
N GLN A 274 14.46 12.14 2.81
CA GLN A 274 14.61 13.39 3.57
C GLN A 274 13.28 14.15 3.72
N LYS A 275 12.39 14.08 2.72
CA LYS A 275 11.04 14.68 2.77
C LYS A 275 10.10 13.92 3.70
N LEU A 276 10.34 12.63 3.97
CA LEU A 276 9.59 11.83 4.96
C LEU A 276 9.80 12.29 6.42
N GLY A 277 10.57 13.36 6.65
CA GLY A 277 10.77 13.92 7.98
C GLY A 277 11.79 13.17 8.83
N ILE A 278 12.58 12.26 8.23
CA ILE A 278 13.67 11.51 8.90
C ILE A 278 14.59 12.41 9.74
N ARG A 279 14.93 13.60 9.23
CA ARG A 279 15.75 14.59 9.96
C ARG A 279 15.05 15.22 11.17
N ARG A 280 13.72 15.36 11.12
CA ARG A 280 12.92 15.85 12.27
C ARG A 280 12.71 14.73 13.29
N ALA A 281 12.51 13.50 12.81
CA ALA A 281 12.40 12.29 13.60
C ALA A 281 13.65 11.97 14.43
N ALA A 282 14.85 12.31 13.92
CA ALA A 282 16.13 12.24 14.62
C ALA A 282 16.23 13.08 15.91
N HIS A 283 15.26 13.97 16.16
CA HIS A 283 15.18 14.80 17.37
C HIS A 283 13.83 14.68 18.07
N SER A 284 13.04 13.66 17.73
CA SER A 284 11.67 13.47 18.22
C SER A 284 11.54 12.23 19.12
N THR A 285 10.41 12.13 19.82
CA THR A 285 10.09 10.99 20.70
C THR A 285 9.79 9.71 19.91
N GLY A 286 9.86 8.56 20.60
CA GLY A 286 9.91 7.22 20.01
C GLY A 286 8.84 6.89 18.95
N GLU A 287 7.62 7.42 19.06
CA GLU A 287 6.54 7.15 18.11
C GLU A 287 6.75 7.87 16.76
N ILE A 288 7.18 9.13 16.80
CA ILE A 288 7.50 9.92 15.59
C ILE A 288 8.72 9.32 14.89
N ALA A 289 9.72 8.92 15.68
CA ALA A 289 10.94 8.30 15.17
C ALA A 289 10.67 6.92 14.56
N SER A 290 9.86 6.08 15.21
CA SER A 290 9.45 4.78 14.70
C SER A 290 8.66 4.90 13.38
N LYS A 291 7.70 5.83 13.31
CA LYS A 291 6.89 6.05 12.09
C LYS A 291 7.74 6.53 10.90
N ALA A 292 8.68 7.46 11.13
CA ALA A 292 9.58 7.92 10.09
C ALA A 292 10.52 6.80 9.61
N LEU A 293 11.03 5.99 10.55
CA LEU A 293 11.88 4.84 10.24
C LEU A 293 11.12 3.81 9.38
N ASN A 294 9.90 3.44 9.75
CA ASN A 294 9.10 2.49 8.99
C ASN A 294 8.78 2.99 7.57
N LYS A 295 8.45 4.28 7.41
CA LYS A 295 8.26 4.86 6.06
C LYS A 295 9.55 4.88 5.24
N ALA A 296 10.72 5.03 5.87
CA ALA A 296 12.00 4.93 5.18
C ALA A 296 12.32 3.48 4.79
N ILE A 297 12.02 2.50 5.63
CA ILE A 297 12.17 1.06 5.30
C ILE A 297 11.28 0.71 4.10
N GLU A 298 10.01 1.10 4.13
CA GLU A 298 9.08 0.87 3.03
C GLU A 298 9.58 1.54 1.73
N LEU A 299 10.02 2.80 1.78
CA LEU A 299 10.60 3.44 0.60
C LEU A 299 11.86 2.72 0.12
N ALA A 300 12.69 2.20 1.03
CA ALA A 300 13.87 1.43 0.67
C ALA A 300 13.51 0.11 -0.02
N GLU A 301 12.48 -0.60 0.45
CA GLU A 301 11.95 -1.80 -0.20
C GLU A 301 11.48 -1.53 -1.63
N TRP A 302 10.84 -0.38 -1.88
CA TRP A 302 10.43 0.01 -3.23
C TRP A 302 11.57 0.50 -4.11
N LYS A 303 12.63 1.09 -3.53
CA LYS A 303 13.73 1.70 -4.28
C LYS A 303 14.92 0.76 -4.49
N LYS A 304 15.01 -0.35 -3.74
CA LYS A 304 16.05 -1.37 -3.90
C LYS A 304 15.92 -2.08 -5.25
N SER A 305 17.06 -2.43 -5.83
CA SER A 305 17.17 -3.16 -7.08
C SER A 305 17.18 -4.66 -6.79
N ASP A 306 16.16 -5.38 -7.23
CA ASP A 306 16.04 -6.82 -6.96
C ASP A 306 16.95 -7.70 -7.84
N SER A 307 17.69 -7.11 -8.80
CA SER A 307 18.57 -7.86 -9.72
C SER A 307 19.86 -7.12 -10.07
N ASP A 308 20.92 -7.83 -10.41
CA ASP A 308 22.19 -7.21 -10.83
C ASP A 308 22.05 -6.39 -12.13
N PHE A 309 21.06 -6.71 -12.95
CA PHE A 309 20.66 -5.90 -14.10
C PHE A 309 20.08 -4.54 -13.69
N THR A 310 19.17 -4.50 -12.71
CA THR A 310 18.62 -3.24 -12.19
C THR A 310 19.68 -2.42 -11.47
N LYS A 311 20.59 -3.05 -10.71
CA LYS A 311 21.78 -2.38 -10.14
C LYS A 311 22.66 -1.74 -11.22
N GLY A 312 22.95 -2.47 -12.30
CA GLY A 312 23.71 -1.94 -13.44
C GLY A 312 23.02 -0.81 -14.19
N PHE A 313 21.69 -0.87 -14.33
CA PHE A 313 20.87 0.18 -14.96
C PHE A 313 20.80 1.44 -14.09
N HIS A 314 20.58 1.29 -12.77
CA HIS A 314 20.57 2.41 -11.83
C HIS A 314 21.95 3.07 -11.72
N HIS A 315 23.02 2.30 -11.79
CA HIS A 315 24.38 2.80 -11.80
C HIS A 315 24.74 3.56 -13.08
N LYS A 316 24.47 2.98 -14.27
CA LYS A 316 24.86 3.58 -15.56
C LYS A 316 23.92 4.65 -16.10
N MET A 317 22.61 4.56 -15.85
CA MET A 317 21.60 5.47 -16.45
C MET A 317 21.02 6.49 -15.47
N ARG A 318 21.10 6.24 -14.15
CA ARG A 318 20.54 7.13 -13.11
C ARG A 318 21.58 7.66 -12.14
N GLY A 319 22.86 7.38 -12.35
CA GLY A 319 23.97 7.88 -11.54
C GLY A 319 23.93 7.44 -10.07
N ARG A 320 23.27 6.31 -9.77
CA ARG A 320 23.22 5.77 -8.41
C ARG A 320 24.53 5.04 -8.11
N VAL A 321 25.27 5.53 -7.12
CA VAL A 321 26.53 4.90 -6.72
C VAL A 321 26.26 3.60 -5.93
N PRO A 322 27.17 2.61 -5.96
CA PRO A 322 26.95 1.30 -5.33
C PRO A 322 26.59 1.38 -3.85
N GLU A 323 27.16 2.33 -3.13
CA GLU A 323 26.97 2.57 -1.70
C GLU A 323 25.51 2.95 -1.39
N VAL A 324 24.86 3.70 -2.28
CA VAL A 324 23.45 4.08 -2.13
C VAL A 324 22.52 2.89 -2.39
N GLU A 325 22.90 2.00 -3.30
CA GLU A 325 22.14 0.78 -3.56
C GLU A 325 22.26 -0.19 -2.37
N GLU A 326 23.46 -0.35 -1.83
CA GLU A 326 23.68 -1.17 -0.64
C GLU A 326 22.95 -0.60 0.58
N PHE A 327 22.92 0.72 0.73
CA PHE A 327 22.10 1.38 1.75
C PHE A 327 20.60 1.05 1.63
N TYR A 328 20.01 1.08 0.43
CA TYR A 328 18.61 0.66 0.25
C TYR A 328 18.39 -0.80 0.61
N GLN A 329 19.31 -1.69 0.24
CA GLN A 329 19.21 -3.12 0.56
C GLN A 329 19.29 -3.38 2.07
N GLN A 330 20.20 -2.69 2.77
CA GLN A 330 20.34 -2.83 4.23
C GLN A 330 19.18 -2.19 4.98
N LEU A 331 18.70 -1.03 4.53
CA LEU A 331 17.55 -0.36 5.13
C LEU A 331 16.25 -1.15 4.92
N ALA A 332 16.06 -1.77 3.75
CA ALA A 332 14.91 -2.64 3.49
C ALA A 332 14.93 -3.94 4.32
N LYS A 333 16.11 -4.42 4.73
CA LYS A 333 16.26 -5.61 5.59
C LYS A 333 16.13 -5.28 7.07
N LEU A 334 16.11 -4.00 7.45
CA LEU A 334 16.06 -3.58 8.83
C LEU A 334 14.74 -4.02 9.45
N ASN A 335 14.82 -4.83 10.49
CA ASN A 335 13.70 -5.10 11.39
C ASN A 335 13.87 -4.22 12.64
N PRO A 336 13.06 -3.15 12.81
CA PRO A 336 13.20 -2.21 13.92
C PRO A 336 12.91 -2.82 15.30
N GLU A 337 12.23 -3.96 15.33
CA GLU A 337 11.86 -4.67 16.56
C GLU A 337 12.91 -5.73 16.97
N ASP A 338 13.92 -5.98 16.12
CA ASP A 338 15.04 -6.87 16.39
C ASP A 338 16.32 -6.06 16.71
N PRO A 339 16.78 -6.03 17.98
CA PRO A 339 17.99 -5.31 18.38
C PRO A 339 19.25 -5.72 17.59
N SER A 340 19.36 -6.98 17.17
CA SER A 340 20.49 -7.47 16.38
C SER A 340 20.49 -6.86 14.98
N SER A 341 19.32 -6.80 14.34
CA SER A 341 19.13 -6.14 13.04
C SER A 341 19.43 -4.64 13.10
N VAL A 342 18.99 -3.98 14.17
CA VAL A 342 19.28 -2.56 14.43
C VAL A 342 20.77 -2.30 14.57
N GLU A 343 21.48 -3.11 15.37
CA GLU A 343 22.92 -2.92 15.61
C GLU A 343 23.76 -3.19 14.35
N GLN A 344 23.38 -4.20 13.56
CA GLN A 344 24.00 -4.48 12.26
C GLN A 344 23.83 -3.32 11.28
N PHE A 345 22.63 -2.73 11.21
CA PHE A 345 22.35 -1.59 10.35
C PHE A 345 23.12 -0.34 10.80
N LYS A 346 23.15 -0.05 12.11
CA LYS A 346 23.93 1.08 12.66
C LYS A 346 25.42 0.95 12.32
N SER A 347 25.99 -0.23 12.56
CA SER A 347 27.40 -0.52 12.27
C SER A 347 27.73 -0.37 10.78
N PHE A 348 26.82 -0.79 9.90
CA PHE A 348 26.93 -0.59 8.46
C PHE A 348 26.97 0.90 8.09
N VAL A 349 25.99 1.67 8.56
CA VAL A 349 25.90 3.11 8.22
C VAL A 349 27.11 3.87 8.76
N ASP A 350 27.58 3.58 9.97
CA ASP A 350 28.77 4.22 10.53
C ASP A 350 30.02 3.97 9.67
N ARG A 351 30.24 2.72 9.23
CA ARG A 351 31.34 2.37 8.34
C ARG A 351 31.28 3.14 7.01
N GLU A 352 30.09 3.24 6.41
CA GLU A 352 29.91 3.99 5.14
C GLU A 352 30.10 5.49 5.32
N LEU A 353 29.67 6.06 6.46
CA LEU A 353 29.88 7.46 6.80
C LEU A 353 31.37 7.78 7.01
N ASP A 354 32.13 6.87 7.64
CA ASP A 354 33.56 7.02 7.92
C ASP A 354 34.43 6.92 6.65
N ILE A 355 34.14 5.96 5.75
CA ILE A 355 34.88 5.78 4.47
C ILE A 355 34.83 7.08 3.62
N LYS A 356 33.71 7.81 3.63
CA LYS A 356 33.61 9.09 2.91
C LYS A 356 34.30 10.25 3.61
N HIS A 357 34.40 10.24 4.94
CA HIS A 357 35.17 11.24 5.67
C HIS A 357 36.68 11.12 5.36
N GLU A 358 37.20 9.90 5.18
CA GLU A 358 38.59 9.68 4.76
C GLU A 358 38.85 10.07 3.29
N GLN A 359 37.93 9.75 2.37
CA GLN A 359 38.05 10.12 0.95
C GLN A 359 37.92 11.64 0.71
N SER A 360 37.14 12.35 1.51
CA SER A 360 37.03 13.83 1.45
C SER A 360 38.19 14.55 2.14
N GLY A 361 38.92 13.89 3.05
CA GLY A 361 40.16 14.38 3.66
C GLY A 361 41.36 14.34 2.72
N ASN A 362 41.42 13.39 1.78
CA ASN A 362 42.54 13.21 0.84
C ASN A 362 42.57 14.22 -0.34
N TYR A 363 41.57 15.08 -0.50
CA TYR A 363 41.57 16.16 -1.50
C TYR A 363 42.04 17.52 -0.94
N ARG A 364 42.67 17.55 0.25
CA ARG A 364 43.26 18.77 0.83
C ARG A 364 44.79 18.84 0.80
N TYR A 365 45.46 17.89 0.18
CA TYR A 365 46.89 17.99 -0.17
C TYR A 365 47.14 17.46 -1.58
N SER A 366 46.99 18.35 -2.56
CA SER A 366 47.63 18.26 -3.87
C SER A 366 47.76 19.65 -4.46
#